data_AF-A0A3M2TRA5-F1
#
_entry.id   AF-A0A3M2TRA5-F1
#
_cell.length_a   1.000
_cell.length_b   1.000
_cell.length_c   1.000
_cell.angle_alpha   90.00
_cell.angle_beta   90.00
_cell.angle_gamma   90.00
#
_symmetry.space_group_name_H-M   'P 1'
#
loop_
_entity.id
_entity.type
_entity.pdbx_description
1 polymer ?
#
loop_
_entity_poly.entity_id
_entity_poly.type
_entity_poly.pdbx_seq_one_letter_code
_entity_poly.pdbx_strand_id
1 'polypeptide(L)'
;CIGCQFHWHNRGYRDFQDFLDALSSRKRKQMRKEREQVAGQGIEFEWLEGGQMSEVLWDFVYACYSNTYEIRGQAPYLTREFFSLLAERMPESIRVVIALQGSRPVAMAF
;
A
#
# COMPACT_ATOMS: atom_id res chain seq x y z
N CYS A 1 27.83 7.78 -4.28
CA CYS A 1 26.42 8.19 -4.20
C CYS A 1 25.84 7.71 -2.88
N ILE A 2 25.66 8.62 -1.92
CA ILE A 2 25.09 8.32 -0.61
C ILE A 2 23.57 8.28 -0.77
N GLY A 3 22.95 7.15 -0.42
CA GLY A 3 21.52 6.94 -0.55
C GLY A 3 20.74 7.97 0.27
N CYS A 4 19.83 8.70 -0.37
CA CYS A 4 18.95 9.63 0.32
C CYS A 4 17.90 8.81 1.08
N GLN A 5 18.08 8.66 2.39
CA GLN A 5 17.03 8.11 3.24
C GLN A 5 16.05 9.21 3.59
N PHE A 6 14.80 9.05 3.17
CA PHE A 6 13.72 9.96 3.54
C PHE A 6 13.20 9.56 4.92
N HIS A 7 13.65 10.26 5.96
CA HIS A 7 13.11 10.08 7.30
C HIS A 7 11.90 11.00 7.47
N TRP A 8 10.73 10.40 7.69
CA TRP A 8 9.53 11.17 8.00
C TRP A 8 9.57 11.60 9.46
N HIS A 9 9.65 12.91 9.69
CA HIS A 9 9.56 13.49 11.03
C HIS A 9 8.21 14.17 11.18
N ASN A 10 7.41 13.73 12.17
CA ASN A 10 6.20 14.44 12.54
C ASN A 10 6.59 15.78 13.17
N ARG A 11 6.34 16.90 12.47
CA ARG A 11 6.65 18.26 12.95
C ARG A 11 5.55 18.82 13.87
N GLY A 12 4.87 17.95 14.62
CA GLY A 12 3.75 18.32 15.48
C GLY A 12 2.42 18.48 14.73
N TYR A 13 2.25 17.80 13.60
CA TYR A 13 1.00 17.81 12.85
C TYR A 13 -0.09 17.12 13.68
N ARG A 14 -1.15 17.86 14.00
CA ARG A 14 -2.28 17.34 14.79
C ARG A 14 -3.24 16.51 13.94
N ASP A 15 -3.36 16.85 12.67
CA ASP A 15 -4.19 16.15 11.72
C ASP A 15 -3.61 16.26 10.29
N PHE A 16 -4.29 15.60 9.35
CA PHE A 16 -3.92 15.63 7.94
C PHE A 16 -4.00 17.04 7.34
N GLN A 17 -4.87 17.91 7.86
CA GLN A 17 -5.01 19.29 7.38
C GLN A 17 -3.79 20.12 7.80
N ASP A 18 -3.27 19.92 9.00
CA ASP A 18 -2.03 20.54 9.51
C ASP A 18 -0.81 20.11 8.66
N PHE A 19 -0.76 18.84 8.25
CA PHE A 19 0.26 18.34 7.31
C PHE A 19 0.13 19.00 5.93
N LEU A 20 -1.09 19.07 5.40
CA LEU A 20 -1.40 19.76 4.15
C LEU A 20 -1.03 21.24 4.22
N ASP A 21 -1.18 21.87 5.39
CA ASP A 21 -0.92 23.28 5.60
C ASP A 21 0.58 23.62 5.59
N ALA A 22 1.44 22.68 5.97
CA ALA A 22 2.89 22.80 5.81
C ALA A 22 3.38 22.57 4.36
N LEU A 23 2.53 22.08 3.46
CA LEU A 23 2.87 21.91 2.05
C LEU A 23 2.57 23.17 1.23
N SER A 24 3.35 23.36 0.16
CA SER A 24 3.08 24.42 -0.82
C SER A 24 1.69 24.27 -1.42
N SER A 25 1.04 25.40 -1.73
CA SER A 25 -0.35 25.43 -2.22
C SER A 25 -0.61 24.51 -3.41
N ARG A 26 0.40 24.29 -4.27
CA ARG A 26 0.33 23.33 -5.38
C ARG A 26 0.25 21.88 -4.90
N LYS A 27 1.15 21.44 -4.03
CA LYS A 27 1.15 20.08 -3.47
C LYS A 27 -0.12 19.82 -2.64
N ARG A 28 -0.56 20.81 -1.87
CA ARG A 28 -1.81 20.73 -1.10
C ARG A 28 -3.03 20.47 -1.99
N LYS A 29 -3.19 21.26 -3.05
CA LYS A 29 -4.30 21.09 -4.01
C LYS A 29 -4.27 19.73 -4.70
N GLN A 30 -3.08 19.25 -5.07
CA GLN A 30 -2.91 17.95 -5.71
C GLN A 30 -3.33 16.80 -4.78
N MET A 31 -2.81 16.77 -3.54
CA MET A 31 -3.17 15.74 -2.55
C MET A 31 -4.66 15.75 -2.20
N ARG A 32 -5.28 16.95 -2.07
CA ARG A 32 -6.74 17.03 -1.87
C ARG A 32 -7.51 16.45 -3.05
N LYS A 33 -7.11 16.78 -4.28
CA LYS A 33 -7.79 16.32 -5.49
C LYS A 33 -7.65 14.80 -5.68
N GLU A 34 -6.47 14.25 -5.43
CA GLU A 34 -6.24 12.80 -5.45
C GLU A 34 -7.13 12.11 -4.40
N ARG A 35 -7.22 12.64 -3.18
CA ARG A 35 -8.08 12.08 -2.13
C ARG A 35 -9.57 12.18 -2.46
N GLU A 36 -10.02 13.31 -3.01
CA GLU A 36 -11.41 13.48 -3.49
C GLU A 36 -11.72 12.51 -4.63
N GLN A 37 -10.76 12.23 -5.53
CA GLN A 37 -10.93 11.23 -6.59
C GLN A 37 -11.00 9.80 -6.06
N VAL A 38 -10.12 9.44 -5.11
CA VAL A 38 -10.12 8.11 -4.47
C VAL A 38 -11.45 7.88 -3.73
N ALA A 39 -11.91 8.87 -2.97
CA ALA A 39 -13.21 8.82 -2.29
C ALA A 39 -14.38 8.78 -3.29
N GLY A 40 -14.32 9.57 -4.37
CA GLY A 40 -15.33 9.59 -5.42
C GLY A 40 -15.38 8.31 -6.26
N GLN A 41 -14.29 7.54 -6.29
CA GLN A 41 -14.21 6.22 -6.95
C GLN A 41 -14.68 5.08 -6.05
N GLY A 42 -15.05 5.36 -4.78
CA GLY A 42 -15.48 4.35 -3.83
C GLY A 42 -14.36 3.40 -3.41
N ILE A 43 -13.12 3.91 -3.35
CA ILE A 43 -11.95 3.15 -2.95
C ILE A 43 -11.79 3.24 -1.43
N GLU A 44 -11.84 2.08 -0.77
CA GLU A 44 -11.57 1.90 0.64
C GLU A 44 -10.24 1.18 0.84
N PHE A 45 -9.58 1.40 1.97
CA PHE A 45 -8.30 0.76 2.29
C PHE A 45 -8.45 -0.07 3.55
N GLU A 46 -8.14 -1.35 3.46
CA GLU A 46 -8.10 -2.26 4.59
C GLU A 46 -6.66 -2.64 4.93
N TRP A 47 -6.34 -2.56 6.21
CA TRP A 47 -5.05 -2.99 6.75
C TRP A 47 -5.23 -4.39 7.32
N LEU A 48 -4.53 -5.35 6.72
CA LEU A 48 -4.58 -6.75 7.13
C LEU A 48 -3.21 -7.18 7.64
N GLU A 49 -3.21 -7.82 8.79
CA GLU A 49 -2.03 -8.49 9.33
C GLU A 49 -1.87 -9.88 8.68
N GLY A 50 -0.67 -10.46 8.71
CA GLY A 50 -0.41 -11.75 8.07
C GLY A 50 -1.36 -12.86 8.54
N GLY A 51 -1.77 -12.83 9.81
CA GLY A 51 -2.74 -13.79 10.36
C GLY A 51 -4.21 -13.54 9.98
N GLN A 52 -4.54 -12.37 9.44
CA GLN A 52 -5.89 -12.04 8.95
C GLN A 52 -6.05 -12.30 7.45
N MET A 53 -4.94 -12.55 6.75
CA MET A 53 -4.94 -12.81 5.32
C MET A 53 -5.34 -14.25 5.01
N SER A 54 -6.30 -14.42 4.10
CA SER A 54 -6.65 -15.70 3.52
C SER A 54 -5.73 -16.02 2.34
N GLU A 55 -5.63 -17.31 1.97
CA GLU A 55 -4.88 -17.71 0.77
C GLU A 55 -5.41 -17.01 -0.50
N VAL A 56 -6.71 -16.72 -0.60
CA VAL A 56 -7.26 -15.98 -1.75
C VAL A 56 -6.73 -14.54 -1.81
N LEU A 57 -6.53 -13.89 -0.65
CA LEU A 57 -5.94 -12.55 -0.60
C LEU A 57 -4.44 -12.61 -0.92
N TRP A 58 -3.75 -13.66 -0.49
CA TRP A 58 -2.38 -13.90 -0.92
C TRP A 58 -2.26 -14.15 -2.44
N ASP A 59 -3.28 -14.73 -3.09
CA ASP A 59 -3.32 -14.91 -4.56
C ASP A 59 -3.38 -13.56 -5.25
N PHE A 60 -4.24 -12.69 -4.73
CA PHE A 60 -4.33 -11.33 -5.21
C PHE A 60 -3.02 -10.56 -5.00
N VAL A 61 -2.40 -10.67 -3.83
CA VAL A 61 -1.11 -10.02 -3.54
C VAL A 61 -0.01 -10.49 -4.48
N TYR A 62 0.12 -11.81 -4.66
CA TYR A 62 1.10 -12.37 -5.58
C TYR A 62 0.83 -11.94 -7.03
N ALA A 63 -0.42 -11.91 -7.48
CA ALA A 63 -0.79 -11.45 -8.81
C ALA A 63 -0.43 -9.97 -9.03
N CYS A 64 -0.67 -9.10 -8.04
CA CYS A 64 -0.27 -7.69 -8.12
C CYS A 64 1.26 -7.53 -8.13
N TYR A 65 1.97 -8.33 -7.32
CA TYR A 65 3.41 -8.38 -7.28
C TYR A 65 3.98 -8.83 -8.63
N SER A 66 3.53 -9.98 -9.15
CA SER A 66 4.00 -10.54 -10.41
C SER A 66 3.72 -9.61 -11.58
N ASN A 67 2.52 -9.02 -11.66
CA ASN A 67 2.17 -8.05 -12.70
C ASN A 67 3.11 -6.83 -12.70
N THR A 68 3.55 -6.36 -11.54
CA THR A 68 4.53 -5.27 -11.45
C THR A 68 5.89 -5.66 -12.04
N TYR A 69 6.30 -6.90 -11.85
CA TYR A 69 7.54 -7.47 -12.42
C TYR A 69 7.42 -7.72 -13.93
N GLU A 70 6.29 -8.24 -14.39
CA GLU A 70 5.98 -8.43 -15.81
C GLU A 70 6.00 -7.11 -16.58
N ILE A 71 5.37 -6.05 -16.05
CA ILE A 71 5.40 -4.71 -16.63
C ILE A 71 6.84 -4.17 -16.73
N ARG A 72 7.71 -4.55 -15.79
CA ARG A 72 9.13 -4.19 -15.78
C ARG A 72 10.02 -5.14 -16.59
N GLY A 73 9.45 -6.18 -17.21
CA GLY A 73 10.18 -7.17 -17.99
C GLY A 73 11.14 -8.03 -17.17
N GLN A 74 10.91 -8.16 -15.86
CA GLN A 74 11.72 -9.00 -14.97
C GLN A 74 10.89 -10.15 -14.43
N ALA A 75 11.54 -11.30 -14.18
CA ALA A 75 10.88 -12.40 -13.50
C ALA A 75 10.65 -12.04 -12.02
N PRO A 76 9.49 -12.38 -11.44
CA PRO A 76 9.26 -12.18 -10.01
C PRO A 76 10.29 -12.99 -9.20
N TYR A 77 10.92 -12.33 -8.24
CA TYR A 77 11.96 -12.94 -7.39
C TYR A 77 11.38 -13.78 -6.25
N LEU A 78 10.21 -13.37 -5.74
CA LEU A 78 9.50 -14.06 -4.67
C LEU A 78 8.44 -14.96 -5.27
N THR A 79 8.35 -16.20 -4.78
CA THR A 79 7.31 -17.16 -5.15
C THR A 79 6.07 -16.95 -4.28
N ARG A 80 4.94 -17.53 -4.68
CA ARG A 80 3.75 -17.51 -3.83
C ARG A 80 3.98 -18.19 -2.48
N GLU A 81 4.60 -19.37 -2.49
CA GLU A 81 4.87 -20.13 -1.26
C GLU A 81 5.65 -19.31 -0.22
N PHE A 82 6.53 -18.39 -0.66
CA PHE A 82 7.23 -17.47 0.23
C PHE A 82 6.25 -16.64 1.07
N PHE A 83 5.20 -16.09 0.48
CA PHE A 83 4.23 -15.25 1.19
C PHE A 83 3.37 -16.06 2.18
N SER A 84 2.93 -17.26 1.79
CA SER A 84 2.18 -18.14 2.70
C SER A 84 3.05 -18.58 3.89
N LEU A 85 4.31 -18.95 3.66
CA LEU A 85 5.26 -19.28 4.73
C LEU A 85 5.58 -18.07 5.62
N LEU A 86 5.67 -16.87 5.03
CA LEU A 86 5.91 -15.65 5.78
C LEU A 86 4.75 -15.36 6.73
N ALA A 87 3.50 -15.48 6.23
CA ALA A 87 2.29 -15.32 7.02
C ALA A 87 2.18 -16.34 8.16
N GLU A 88 2.58 -17.60 7.92
CA GLU A 88 2.58 -18.66 8.92
C GLU A 88 3.65 -18.43 10.00
N ARG A 89 4.85 -18.01 9.60
CA ARG A 89 6.01 -17.93 10.50
C ARG A 89 6.11 -16.60 11.24
N MET A 90 5.64 -15.51 10.64
CA MET A 90 5.76 -14.15 11.17
C MET A 90 4.50 -13.31 10.90
N PRO A 91 3.29 -13.75 11.32
CA PRO A 91 2.04 -13.06 11.02
C PRO A 91 1.99 -11.61 11.53
N GLU A 92 2.60 -11.33 12.67
CA GLU A 92 2.60 -9.98 13.30
C GLU A 92 3.63 -9.02 12.68
N SER A 93 4.61 -9.54 11.95
CA SER A 93 5.66 -8.71 11.32
C SER A 93 5.29 -8.26 9.90
N ILE A 94 4.08 -8.61 9.45
CA ILE A 94 3.60 -8.33 8.10
C ILE A 94 2.33 -7.52 8.20
N ARG A 95 2.29 -6.42 7.43
CA ARG A 95 1.08 -5.63 7.23
C ARG A 95 0.91 -5.37 5.76
N VAL A 96 -0.24 -5.78 5.25
CA VAL A 96 -0.62 -5.56 3.86
C VAL A 96 -1.80 -4.61 3.83
N VAL A 97 -1.71 -3.60 2.98
CA VAL A 97 -2.82 -2.69 2.69
C VAL A 97 -3.47 -3.15 1.40
N ILE A 98 -4.76 -3.47 1.44
CA ILE A 98 -5.57 -3.77 0.26
C ILE A 98 -6.44 -2.57 -0.05
N ALA A 99 -6.41 -2.12 -1.31
CA ALA A 99 -7.36 -1.14 -1.82
C ALA A 99 -8.55 -1.88 -2.43
N LEU A 100 -9.74 -1.62 -1.91
CA LEU A 100 -11.01 -2.21 -2.32
C LEU A 100 -11.82 -1.16 -3.06
N GLN A 101 -12.39 -1.50 -4.21
CA GLN A 101 -13.42 -0.70 -4.86
C GLN A 101 -14.76 -1.42 -4.67
N GLY A 102 -15.58 -0.95 -3.73
CA GLY A 102 -16.71 -1.73 -3.21
C GLY A 102 -16.23 -3.03 -2.56
N SER A 103 -16.67 -4.18 -3.05
CA SER A 103 -16.23 -5.50 -2.54
C SER A 103 -15.07 -6.13 -3.32
N ARG A 104 -14.51 -5.43 -4.31
CA ARG A 104 -13.47 -5.98 -5.19
C ARG A 104 -12.10 -5.41 -4.84
N PRO A 105 -11.09 -6.25 -4.57
CA PRO A 105 -9.72 -5.78 -4.41
C PRO A 105 -9.17 -5.32 -5.77
N VAL A 106 -8.61 -4.11 -5.80
CA VAL A 106 -8.10 -3.45 -7.02
C VAL A 106 -6.60 -3.15 -6.95
N ALA A 107 -6.03 -3.00 -5.77
CA ALA A 107 -4.59 -2.82 -5.58
C ALA A 107 -4.15 -3.30 -4.20
N MET A 108 -2.84 -3.44 -4.02
CA MET A 108 -2.25 -3.80 -2.73
C MET A 108 -0.89 -3.12 -2.52
N ALA A 109 -0.51 -2.98 -1.25
CA ALA A 109 0.83 -2.59 -0.81
C ALA A 109 1.28 -3.53 0.32
N PHE A 110 2.49 -4.09 0.18
CA PHE A 110 3.15 -4.98 1.13
C PHE A 110 4.42 -4.29 1.62
#